data_AF-A0A3P7E3A4-F1
#
_entry.id   AF-A0A3P7E3A4-F1
#
_cell.length_a   1.000
_cell.length_b   1.000
_cell.length_c   1.000
_cell.angle_alpha   90.00
_cell.angle_beta   90.00
_cell.angle_gamma   90.00
#
_symmetry.space_group_name_H-M   'P 1'
#
loop_
_entity.id
_entity.type
_entity.pdbx_description
1 polymer ?
#
loop_
_entity_poly.entity_id
_entity_poly.type
_entity_poly.pdbx_seq_one_letter_code
_entity_poly.pdbx_strand_id
1 'polypeptide(L)'
;RRLHELHSLWDQLFFKLKDKGIKLQQALKLLQFMRQCDEVLYWIRDKEAFVTAEDFGQDLEHVEVLQRKFEEFLKELGNHHYRITEVNQAADKLIDEGHTEYETISRKKEEVNDAWHRLNTLAATRREGLFGAHQVQRFNRDIDETLAWIGEKDATLSSDDYGRDLNNVQALQRKHEGTERDLAALDAKMTSLSTEAERLAQVHPDRADAITAKMNEAREQWAALKRKAQARKDGLDRSYNLHRFRFLADYRDLCSWINDMKAVISADELAKDVAGAEALLESHQEHRGEIDAREDSFMQTAEAGQKLLDEGIEQSNEVRDKLTHLAQEKASLLSLWEERRILYEQCMDLQLFY
;
A
#
# COMPACT_ATOMS: atom_id res chain seq x y z
N ARG A 1 86.89 -43.37 -53.39
CA ARG A 1 85.47 -43.79 -53.45
C ARG A 1 84.88 -44.05 -52.07
N ARG A 2 85.30 -45.10 -51.33
CA ARG A 2 84.76 -45.41 -49.99
C ARG A 2 84.78 -44.23 -48.99
N LEU A 3 85.83 -43.41 -48.99
CA LEU A 3 85.94 -42.26 -48.08
C LEU A 3 84.94 -41.13 -48.40
N HIS A 4 84.60 -40.94 -49.69
CA HIS A 4 83.54 -39.99 -50.10
C HIS A 4 82.15 -40.52 -49.77
N GLU A 5 81.90 -41.82 -49.94
CA GLU A 5 80.65 -42.46 -49.51
C GLU A 5 80.45 -42.33 -47.99
N LEU A 6 81.51 -42.53 -47.21
CA LEU A 6 81.47 -42.37 -45.75
C LEU A 6 81.11 -40.92 -45.36
N HIS A 7 81.75 -39.90 -45.96
CA HIS A 7 81.38 -38.50 -45.72
C HIS A 7 79.93 -38.19 -46.13
N SER A 8 79.48 -38.67 -47.29
CA SER A 8 78.08 -38.49 -47.72
C SER A 8 77.08 -39.13 -46.75
N LEU A 9 77.37 -40.34 -46.27
CA LEU A 9 76.54 -41.00 -45.25
C LEU A 9 76.56 -40.26 -43.92
N TRP A 10 77.71 -39.72 -43.52
CA TRP A 10 77.84 -38.90 -42.32
C TRP A 10 77.03 -37.60 -42.42
N ASP A 11 77.10 -36.90 -43.54
CA ASP A 11 76.33 -35.67 -43.79
C ASP A 11 74.82 -35.96 -43.80
N GLN A 12 74.39 -37.07 -44.42
CA GLN A 12 73.00 -37.52 -44.37
C GLN A 12 72.54 -37.86 -42.95
N LEU A 13 73.38 -38.55 -42.17
CA LEU A 13 73.08 -38.86 -40.77
C LEU A 13 72.94 -37.57 -39.96
N PHE A 14 73.85 -36.62 -40.14
CA PHE A 14 73.82 -35.33 -39.45
C PHE A 14 72.58 -34.51 -39.82
N PHE A 15 72.21 -34.48 -41.11
CA PHE A 15 70.98 -33.85 -41.58
C PHE A 15 69.73 -34.50 -40.95
N LYS A 16 69.64 -35.84 -40.94
CA LYS A 16 68.54 -36.57 -40.31
C LYS A 16 68.47 -36.34 -38.80
N LEU A 17 69.61 -36.25 -38.12
CA LEU A 17 69.68 -35.91 -36.69
C LEU A 17 69.16 -34.49 -36.42
N LYS A 18 69.55 -33.52 -37.25
CA LYS A 18 69.07 -32.13 -37.16
C LYS A 18 67.57 -32.03 -37.43
N ASP A 19 67.07 -32.68 -38.48
CA ASP A 19 65.64 -32.75 -38.81
C ASP A 19 64.83 -33.42 -37.68
N LYS A 20 65.33 -34.54 -37.13
CA LYS A 20 64.72 -35.17 -35.96
C LYS A 20 64.71 -34.24 -34.74
N GLY A 21 65.78 -33.48 -34.51
CA GLY A 21 65.85 -32.49 -33.44
C GLY A 21 64.78 -31.39 -33.58
N ILE A 22 64.62 -30.84 -34.78
CA ILE A 22 63.59 -29.83 -35.08
C ILE A 22 62.19 -30.41 -34.88
N LYS A 23 61.92 -31.61 -35.40
CA LYS A 23 60.63 -32.29 -35.23
C LYS A 23 60.30 -32.58 -33.77
N LEU A 24 61.28 -32.98 -32.96
CA LEU A 24 61.10 -33.18 -31.52
C LEU A 24 60.80 -31.87 -30.80
N GLN A 25 61.46 -30.77 -31.16
CA GLN A 25 61.14 -29.45 -30.61
C GLN A 25 59.74 -28.97 -30.99
N GLN A 26 59.34 -29.17 -32.25
CA GLN A 26 57.98 -28.89 -32.70
C GLN A 26 56.95 -29.72 -31.93
N ALA A 27 57.14 -31.04 -31.83
CA ALA A 27 56.27 -31.92 -31.05
C ALA A 27 56.14 -31.49 -29.57
N LEU A 28 57.23 -31.04 -28.94
CA LEU A 28 57.20 -30.51 -27.58
C LEU A 28 56.37 -29.23 -27.47
N LYS A 29 56.55 -28.28 -28.40
CA LYS A 29 55.76 -27.04 -28.44
C LYS A 29 54.27 -27.32 -28.64
N LEU A 30 53.93 -28.25 -29.55
CA LEU A 30 52.56 -28.68 -29.76
C LEU A 30 51.97 -29.30 -28.49
N LEU A 31 52.70 -30.17 -27.80
CA LEU A 31 52.23 -30.78 -26.55
C LEU A 31 51.94 -29.72 -25.48
N GLN A 32 52.82 -28.72 -25.35
CA GLN A 32 52.63 -27.61 -24.40
C GLN A 32 51.40 -26.78 -24.75
N PHE A 33 51.21 -26.45 -26.03
CA PHE A 33 50.04 -25.72 -26.52
C PHE A 33 48.74 -26.51 -26.26
N MET A 34 48.71 -27.80 -26.64
CA MET A 34 47.54 -28.66 -26.44
C MET A 34 47.16 -28.75 -24.97
N ARG A 35 48.15 -28.89 -24.07
CA ARG A 35 47.91 -28.88 -22.62
C ARG A 35 47.31 -27.55 -22.15
N GLN A 36 47.82 -26.40 -22.61
CA GLN A 36 47.26 -25.10 -22.26
C GLN A 36 45.81 -24.97 -22.74
N CYS A 37 45.52 -25.39 -23.97
CA CYS A 37 44.15 -25.43 -24.50
C CYS A 37 43.24 -26.31 -23.65
N ASP A 38 43.66 -27.51 -23.30
CA ASP A 38 42.84 -28.45 -22.52
C ASP A 38 42.59 -27.94 -21.09
N GLU A 39 43.58 -27.30 -20.45
CA GLU A 39 43.40 -26.65 -19.13
C GLU A 39 42.39 -25.50 -19.20
N VAL A 40 42.43 -24.70 -20.27
CA VAL A 40 41.47 -23.61 -20.50
C VAL A 40 40.06 -24.16 -20.79
N LEU A 41 39.94 -25.17 -21.65
CA LEU A 41 38.66 -25.79 -21.99
C LEU A 41 38.01 -26.45 -20.77
N TYR A 42 38.80 -27.12 -19.93
CA TYR A 42 38.32 -27.70 -18.69
C TYR A 42 37.76 -26.61 -17.75
N TRP A 43 38.50 -25.51 -17.59
CA TRP A 43 38.05 -24.39 -16.79
C TRP A 43 36.79 -23.72 -17.36
N ILE A 44 36.69 -23.54 -18.69
CA ILE A 44 35.49 -23.01 -19.34
C ILE A 44 34.29 -23.91 -19.04
N ARG A 45 34.43 -25.22 -19.16
CA ARG A 45 33.34 -26.18 -18.93
C ARG A 45 32.83 -26.16 -17.50
N ASP A 46 33.73 -26.05 -16.52
CA ASP A 46 33.38 -25.88 -15.11
C ASP A 46 32.58 -24.59 -14.88
N LYS A 47 32.99 -23.49 -15.52
CA LYS A 47 32.32 -22.19 -15.41
C LYS A 47 30.99 -22.17 -16.17
N GLU A 48 30.87 -22.84 -17.30
CA GLU A 48 29.61 -23.02 -18.02
C GLU A 48 28.58 -23.70 -17.11
N ALA A 49 28.96 -24.76 -16.39
CA ALA A 49 28.06 -25.45 -15.46
C ALA A 49 27.53 -24.53 -14.35
N PHE A 50 28.36 -23.62 -13.82
CA PHE A 50 27.93 -22.62 -12.83
C PHE A 50 26.93 -21.61 -13.42
N VAL A 51 27.19 -21.11 -14.63
CA VAL A 51 26.35 -20.10 -15.29
C VAL A 51 24.99 -20.69 -15.70
N THR A 52 24.94 -21.96 -16.08
CA THR A 52 23.71 -22.66 -16.47
C THR A 52 22.86 -23.14 -15.31
N ALA A 53 23.27 -22.94 -14.05
CA ALA A 53 22.45 -23.30 -12.91
C ALA A 53 21.11 -22.51 -12.93
N GLU A 54 19.98 -23.22 -12.93
CA GLU A 54 18.62 -22.66 -13.09
C GLU A 54 18.07 -21.95 -11.83
N ASP A 55 18.90 -21.64 -10.84
CA ASP A 55 18.43 -21.00 -9.60
C ASP A 55 18.25 -19.49 -9.80
N PHE A 56 17.02 -19.00 -9.86
CA PHE A 56 16.71 -17.57 -9.95
C PHE A 56 16.22 -16.97 -8.64
N GLY A 57 16.47 -17.63 -7.50
CA GLY A 57 16.08 -17.15 -6.18
C GLY A 57 14.60 -17.33 -5.88
N GLN A 58 14.28 -17.51 -4.59
CA GLN A 58 12.92 -17.75 -4.11
C GLN A 58 12.27 -16.48 -3.59
N ASP A 59 13.07 -15.57 -3.05
CA ASP A 59 12.71 -14.26 -2.51
C ASP A 59 13.73 -13.21 -2.95
N LEU A 60 13.47 -11.94 -2.60
CA LEU A 60 14.31 -10.82 -3.03
C LEU A 60 15.74 -10.94 -2.47
N GLU A 61 15.87 -11.29 -1.20
CA GLU A 61 17.15 -11.44 -0.51
C GLU A 61 18.01 -12.53 -1.15
N HIS A 62 17.41 -13.67 -1.50
CA HIS A 62 18.12 -14.75 -2.18
C HIS A 62 18.57 -14.32 -3.58
N VAL A 63 17.72 -13.59 -4.33
CA VAL A 63 18.14 -13.04 -5.63
C VAL A 63 19.32 -12.07 -5.49
N GLU A 64 19.30 -11.19 -4.51
CA GLU A 64 20.41 -10.25 -4.26
C GLU A 64 21.71 -10.96 -3.88
N VAL A 65 21.63 -12.10 -3.17
CA VAL A 65 22.79 -12.94 -2.89
C VAL A 65 23.31 -13.58 -4.18
N LEU A 66 22.42 -14.11 -5.03
CA LEU A 66 22.81 -14.71 -6.31
C LEU A 66 23.42 -13.67 -7.27
N GLN A 67 22.86 -12.45 -7.31
CA GLN A 67 23.42 -11.35 -8.10
C GLN A 67 24.83 -10.99 -7.64
N ARG A 68 25.07 -10.85 -6.32
CA ARG A 68 26.42 -10.58 -5.79
C ARG A 68 27.42 -11.67 -6.14
N LYS A 69 27.05 -12.94 -5.95
CA LYS A 69 27.89 -14.09 -6.36
C LYS A 69 28.19 -14.06 -7.85
N PHE A 70 27.20 -13.67 -8.66
CA PHE A 70 27.36 -13.59 -10.11
C PHE A 70 28.24 -12.41 -10.53
N GLU A 71 28.19 -11.27 -9.85
CA GLU A 71 29.11 -10.14 -10.07
C GLU A 71 30.55 -10.50 -9.74
N GLU A 72 30.78 -11.24 -8.65
CA GLU A 72 32.10 -11.79 -8.31
C GLU A 72 32.59 -12.74 -9.41
N PHE A 73 31.73 -13.63 -9.90
CA PHE A 73 32.01 -14.50 -11.04
C PHE A 73 32.37 -13.70 -12.31
N LEU A 74 31.64 -12.62 -12.63
CA LEU A 74 31.94 -11.80 -13.82
C LEU A 74 33.30 -11.09 -13.69
N LYS A 75 33.69 -10.65 -12.49
CA LYS A 75 35.05 -10.13 -12.25
C LYS A 75 36.11 -11.20 -12.48
N GLU A 76 35.89 -12.42 -11.98
CA GLU A 76 36.80 -13.55 -12.22
C GLU A 76 36.89 -13.88 -13.71
N LEU A 77 35.76 -13.88 -14.42
CA LEU A 77 35.68 -14.12 -15.86
C LEU A 77 36.51 -13.07 -16.63
N GLY A 78 36.35 -11.78 -16.29
CA GLY A 78 37.14 -10.69 -16.87
C GLY A 78 38.65 -10.87 -16.65
N ASN A 79 39.03 -11.33 -15.45
CA ASN A 79 40.42 -11.65 -15.15
C ASN A 79 40.95 -12.86 -15.93
N HIS A 80 40.13 -13.75 -16.47
CA HIS A 80 40.60 -14.90 -17.26
C HIS A 80 40.68 -14.63 -18.76
N HIS A 81 40.21 -13.47 -19.22
CA HIS A 81 40.28 -13.10 -20.63
C HIS A 81 41.71 -13.15 -21.17
N TYR A 82 42.71 -12.75 -20.36
CA TYR A 82 44.12 -12.80 -20.78
C TYR A 82 44.58 -14.22 -21.12
N ARG A 83 44.08 -15.26 -20.44
CA ARG A 83 44.49 -16.65 -20.72
C ARG A 83 44.03 -17.10 -22.10
N ILE A 84 42.85 -16.65 -22.53
CA ILE A 84 42.35 -16.89 -23.88
C ILE A 84 43.22 -16.16 -24.90
N THR A 85 43.60 -14.92 -24.60
CA THR A 85 44.53 -14.15 -25.43
C THR A 85 45.89 -14.83 -25.54
N GLU A 86 46.43 -15.38 -24.44
CA GLU A 86 47.71 -16.12 -24.44
C GLU A 86 47.63 -17.38 -25.29
N VAL A 87 46.56 -18.18 -25.17
CA VAL A 87 46.36 -19.36 -26.02
C VAL A 87 46.30 -18.97 -27.49
N ASN A 88 45.60 -17.88 -27.83
CA ASN A 88 45.52 -17.38 -29.19
C ASN A 88 46.90 -16.94 -29.72
N GLN A 89 47.67 -16.18 -28.94
CA GLN A 89 49.03 -15.77 -29.30
C GLN A 89 49.98 -16.96 -29.46
N ALA A 90 49.86 -17.97 -28.60
CA ALA A 90 50.65 -19.20 -28.70
C ALA A 90 50.32 -19.97 -29.99
N ALA A 91 49.04 -20.08 -30.34
CA ALA A 91 48.61 -20.70 -31.60
C ALA A 91 49.16 -19.94 -32.81
N ASP A 92 48.97 -18.62 -32.85
CA ASP A 92 49.41 -17.77 -33.96
C ASP A 92 50.93 -17.86 -34.16
N LYS A 93 51.69 -17.81 -33.07
CA LYS A 93 53.14 -17.97 -33.12
C LYS A 93 53.57 -19.32 -33.70
N LEU A 94 52.91 -20.42 -33.34
CA LEU A 94 53.25 -21.74 -33.89
C LEU A 94 52.91 -21.85 -35.38
N ILE A 95 51.79 -21.25 -35.80
CA ILE A 95 51.39 -21.21 -37.21
C ILE A 95 52.39 -20.37 -38.02
N ASP A 96 52.77 -19.19 -37.53
CA ASP A 96 53.73 -18.29 -38.17
C ASP A 96 55.14 -18.92 -38.27
N GLU A 97 55.54 -19.73 -37.28
CA GLU A 97 56.79 -20.50 -37.29
C GLU A 97 56.76 -21.70 -38.28
N GLY A 98 55.65 -21.94 -38.99
CA GLY A 98 55.52 -23.02 -39.98
C GLY A 98 55.47 -24.41 -39.35
N HIS A 99 54.82 -24.55 -38.20
CA HIS A 99 54.67 -25.84 -37.53
C HIS A 99 53.95 -26.87 -38.41
N THR A 100 54.44 -28.12 -38.45
CA THR A 100 53.91 -29.15 -39.37
C THR A 100 52.44 -29.51 -39.12
N GLU A 101 51.98 -29.37 -37.88
CA GLU A 101 50.61 -29.65 -37.43
C GLU A 101 49.72 -28.39 -37.34
N TYR A 102 49.92 -27.41 -38.24
CA TYR A 102 49.19 -26.13 -38.20
C TYR A 102 47.66 -26.30 -38.21
N GLU A 103 47.12 -27.29 -38.93
CA GLU A 103 45.67 -27.57 -38.97
C GLU A 103 45.12 -27.98 -37.60
N THR A 104 45.85 -28.84 -36.88
CA THR A 104 45.50 -29.26 -35.52
C THR A 104 45.51 -28.07 -34.56
N ILE A 105 46.51 -27.20 -34.68
CA ILE A 105 46.67 -25.99 -33.85
C ILE A 105 45.52 -25.01 -34.11
N SER A 106 45.23 -24.70 -35.38
CA SER A 106 44.13 -23.81 -35.76
C SER A 106 42.78 -24.33 -35.27
N ARG A 107 42.50 -25.62 -35.47
CA ARG A 107 41.25 -26.23 -34.98
C ARG A 107 41.13 -26.13 -33.46
N LYS A 108 42.21 -26.36 -32.72
CA LYS A 108 42.18 -26.29 -31.25
C LYS A 108 42.03 -24.86 -30.74
N LYS A 109 42.66 -23.89 -31.42
CA LYS A 109 42.47 -22.46 -31.19
C LYS A 109 41.01 -22.06 -31.39
N GLU A 110 40.39 -22.48 -32.48
CA GLU A 110 38.97 -22.26 -32.76
C GLU A 110 38.07 -22.88 -31.68
N GLU A 111 38.34 -24.13 -31.25
CA GLU A 111 37.58 -24.78 -30.18
C GLU A 111 37.57 -23.96 -28.87
N VAL A 112 38.73 -23.44 -28.46
CA VAL A 112 38.87 -22.58 -27.27
C VAL A 112 38.08 -21.27 -27.45
N ASN A 113 38.20 -20.63 -28.60
CA ASN A 113 37.51 -19.36 -28.88
C ASN A 113 35.99 -19.55 -28.91
N ASP A 114 35.50 -20.61 -29.55
CA ASP A 114 34.07 -20.92 -29.59
C ASP A 114 33.53 -21.23 -28.18
N ALA A 115 34.27 -21.97 -27.37
CA ALA A 115 33.90 -22.24 -25.98
C ALA A 115 33.88 -20.95 -25.15
N TRP A 116 34.88 -20.08 -25.32
CA TRP A 116 34.91 -18.79 -24.65
C TRP A 116 33.73 -17.91 -25.08
N HIS A 117 33.40 -17.89 -26.37
CA HIS A 117 32.28 -17.10 -26.88
C HIS A 117 30.95 -17.61 -26.32
N ARG A 118 30.75 -18.93 -26.28
CA ARG A 118 29.57 -19.56 -25.66
C ARG A 118 29.43 -19.20 -24.19
N LEU A 119 30.51 -19.32 -23.41
CA LEU A 119 30.49 -18.97 -21.98
C LEU A 119 30.09 -17.50 -21.76
N ASN A 120 30.61 -16.58 -22.57
CA ASN A 120 30.23 -15.16 -22.48
C ASN A 120 28.75 -14.92 -22.83
N THR A 121 28.23 -15.59 -23.86
CA THR A 121 26.81 -15.52 -24.22
C THR A 121 25.93 -16.06 -23.09
N LEU A 122 26.28 -17.22 -22.52
CA LEU A 122 25.56 -17.80 -21.38
C LEU A 122 25.60 -16.86 -20.16
N ALA A 123 26.74 -16.24 -19.89
CA ALA A 123 26.89 -15.28 -18.79
C ALA A 123 26.02 -14.03 -18.99
N ALA A 124 25.92 -13.53 -20.23
CA ALA A 124 25.03 -12.42 -20.55
C ALA A 124 23.55 -12.79 -20.32
N THR A 125 23.11 -13.96 -20.81
CA THR A 125 21.74 -14.46 -20.59
C THR A 125 21.43 -14.65 -19.11
N ARG A 126 22.36 -15.22 -18.34
CA ARG A 126 22.21 -15.41 -16.90
C ARG A 126 22.08 -14.09 -16.15
N ARG A 127 22.87 -13.07 -16.55
CA ARG A 127 22.77 -11.71 -16.00
C ARG A 127 21.39 -11.12 -16.21
N GLU A 128 20.86 -11.19 -17.43
CA GLU A 128 19.53 -10.69 -17.77
C GLU A 128 18.44 -11.42 -16.99
N GLY A 129 18.54 -12.75 -16.87
CA GLY A 129 17.60 -13.55 -16.09
C GLY A 129 17.63 -13.21 -14.58
N LEU A 130 18.81 -13.02 -13.98
CA LEU A 130 18.92 -12.59 -12.58
C LEU A 130 18.39 -11.17 -12.37
N PHE A 131 18.60 -10.26 -13.33
CA PHE A 131 18.05 -8.91 -13.27
C PHE A 131 16.53 -8.90 -13.39
N GLY A 132 15.97 -9.72 -14.29
CA GLY A 132 14.53 -9.91 -14.41
C GLY A 132 13.91 -10.53 -13.16
N ALA A 133 14.56 -11.56 -12.60
CA ALA A 133 14.11 -12.18 -11.36
C ALA A 133 14.06 -11.17 -10.20
N HIS A 134 15.08 -10.33 -10.07
CA HIS A 134 15.12 -9.29 -9.05
C HIS A 134 13.97 -8.29 -9.20
N GLN A 135 13.70 -7.82 -10.42
CA GLN A 135 12.58 -6.90 -10.67
C GLN A 135 11.23 -7.52 -10.27
N VAL A 136 10.98 -8.78 -10.66
CA VAL A 136 9.74 -9.48 -10.32
C VAL A 136 9.62 -9.70 -8.81
N GLN A 137 10.70 -10.09 -8.13
CA GLN A 137 10.66 -10.29 -6.67
C GLN A 137 10.47 -8.98 -5.91
N ARG A 138 11.06 -7.88 -6.38
CA ARG A 138 10.82 -6.56 -5.81
C ARG A 138 9.35 -6.15 -5.97
N PHE A 139 8.76 -6.36 -7.15
CA PHE A 139 7.33 -6.14 -7.36
C PHE A 139 6.48 -6.99 -6.40
N ASN A 140 6.81 -8.28 -6.27
CA ASN A 140 6.11 -9.19 -5.37
C ASN A 140 6.13 -8.70 -3.92
N ARG A 141 7.27 -8.19 -3.44
CA ARG A 141 7.37 -7.61 -2.10
C ARG A 141 6.51 -6.34 -1.96
N ASP A 142 6.64 -5.41 -2.90
CA ASP A 142 5.93 -4.13 -2.84
C ASP A 142 4.39 -4.32 -2.87
N ILE A 143 3.90 -5.31 -3.62
CA ILE A 143 2.47 -5.65 -3.63
C ILE A 143 2.02 -6.37 -2.35
N ASP A 144 2.85 -7.25 -1.77
CA ASP A 144 2.54 -7.90 -0.49
C ASP A 144 2.48 -6.90 0.67
N GLU A 145 3.40 -5.94 0.70
CA GLU A 145 3.37 -4.82 1.66
C GLU A 145 2.09 -3.98 1.48
N THR A 146 1.68 -3.74 0.23
CA THR A 146 0.46 -2.97 -0.06
C THR A 146 -0.80 -3.77 0.34
N LEU A 147 -0.83 -5.08 0.08
CA LEU A 147 -1.91 -5.97 0.52
C LEU A 147 -2.01 -6.02 2.05
N ALA A 148 -0.88 -6.10 2.76
CA ALA A 148 -0.86 -6.05 4.22
C ALA A 148 -1.44 -4.72 4.75
N TRP A 149 -1.07 -3.59 4.12
CA TRP A 149 -1.62 -2.28 4.48
C TRP A 149 -3.12 -2.18 4.20
N ILE A 150 -3.59 -2.73 3.07
CA ILE A 150 -5.03 -2.85 2.76
C ILE A 150 -5.75 -3.68 3.83
N GLY A 151 -5.17 -4.81 4.25
CA GLY A 151 -5.73 -5.66 5.31
C GLY A 151 -5.85 -4.95 6.66
N GLU A 152 -4.84 -4.16 7.04
CA GLU A 152 -4.89 -3.34 8.26
C GLU A 152 -6.03 -2.31 8.22
N LYS A 153 -6.21 -1.63 7.08
CA LYS A 153 -7.30 -0.67 6.90
C LYS A 153 -8.66 -1.34 6.83
N ASP A 154 -8.76 -2.52 6.24
CA ASP A 154 -10.00 -3.29 6.22
C ASP A 154 -10.46 -3.66 7.64
N ALA A 155 -9.53 -4.13 8.49
CA ALA A 155 -9.81 -4.42 9.89
C ALA A 155 -10.30 -3.17 10.63
N THR A 156 -9.69 -2.01 10.38
CA THR A 156 -10.08 -0.73 10.98
C THR A 156 -11.48 -0.28 10.53
N LEU A 157 -11.81 -0.48 9.25
CA LEU A 157 -13.11 -0.11 8.67
C LEU A 157 -14.23 -1.10 8.98
N SER A 158 -13.90 -2.30 9.48
CA SER A 158 -14.86 -3.34 9.88
C SER A 158 -15.62 -3.05 11.18
N SER A 159 -15.31 -1.94 11.86
CA SER A 159 -16.03 -1.57 13.06
C SER A 159 -17.48 -1.20 12.75
N ASP A 160 -18.42 -1.73 13.53
CA ASP A 160 -19.85 -1.34 13.51
C ASP A 160 -20.17 -0.19 14.48
N ASP A 161 -19.14 0.44 15.07
CA ASP A 161 -19.33 1.62 15.92
C ASP A 161 -19.55 2.87 15.06
N TYR A 162 -20.75 3.42 15.19
CA TYR A 162 -21.21 4.66 14.56
C TYR A 162 -21.47 5.78 15.57
N GLY A 163 -21.03 5.61 16.83
CA GLY A 163 -21.20 6.57 17.91
C GLY A 163 -22.60 6.55 18.53
N ARG A 164 -22.65 6.78 19.84
CA ARG A 164 -23.88 6.77 20.67
C ARG A 164 -24.41 8.17 21.00
N ASP A 165 -23.56 9.16 20.83
CA ASP A 165 -23.78 10.56 21.09
C ASP A 165 -22.99 11.38 20.06
N LEU A 166 -23.40 12.63 19.86
CA LEU A 166 -22.90 13.48 18.79
C LEU A 166 -21.36 13.63 18.82
N ASN A 167 -20.80 13.83 20.01
CA ASN A 167 -19.37 13.93 20.24
C ASN A 167 -18.64 12.65 19.78
N ASN A 168 -19.17 11.47 20.13
CA ASN A 168 -18.60 10.20 19.69
C ASN A 168 -18.71 10.01 18.17
N VAL A 169 -19.85 10.34 17.55
CA VAL A 169 -20.00 10.24 16.09
C VAL A 169 -18.95 11.08 15.38
N GLN A 170 -18.76 12.32 15.83
CA GLN A 170 -17.79 13.22 15.22
C GLN A 170 -16.34 12.80 15.44
N ALA A 171 -16.00 12.29 16.63
CA ALA A 171 -14.67 11.72 16.86
C ALA A 171 -14.39 10.57 15.87
N LEU A 172 -15.41 9.74 15.59
CA LEU A 172 -15.32 8.69 14.59
C LEU A 172 -15.24 9.24 13.16
N GLN A 173 -15.95 10.32 12.82
CA GLN A 173 -15.82 11.01 11.53
C GLN A 173 -14.41 11.56 11.32
N ARG A 174 -13.83 12.27 12.30
CA ARG A 174 -12.44 12.77 12.23
C ARG A 174 -11.43 11.63 12.08
N LYS A 175 -11.65 10.52 12.79
CA LYS A 175 -10.83 9.31 12.62
C LYS A 175 -10.96 8.76 11.19
N HIS A 176 -12.17 8.75 10.65
CA HIS A 176 -12.43 8.31 9.28
C HIS A 176 -11.80 9.22 8.22
N GLU A 177 -11.77 10.54 8.41
CA GLU A 177 -11.01 11.48 7.56
C GLU A 177 -9.50 11.18 7.55
N GLY A 178 -8.96 10.69 8.67
CA GLY A 178 -7.61 10.12 8.74
C GLY A 178 -7.47 8.92 7.82
N THR A 179 -8.40 7.96 7.91
CA THR A 179 -8.43 6.80 7.01
C THR A 179 -8.57 7.21 5.54
N GLU A 180 -9.40 8.20 5.20
CA GLU A 180 -9.54 8.67 3.81
C GLU A 180 -8.23 9.21 3.24
N ARG A 181 -7.39 9.87 4.06
CA ARG A 181 -6.05 10.29 3.64
C ARG A 181 -5.12 9.11 3.38
N ASP A 182 -5.16 8.08 4.23
CA ASP A 182 -4.41 6.85 4.00
C ASP A 182 -4.88 6.14 2.72
N LEU A 183 -6.18 6.13 2.45
CA LEU A 183 -6.76 5.58 1.23
C LEU A 183 -6.30 6.34 -0.02
N ALA A 184 -6.16 7.67 0.03
CA ALA A 184 -5.60 8.43 -1.09
C ALA A 184 -4.14 8.06 -1.37
N ALA A 185 -3.33 7.84 -0.33
CA ALA A 185 -1.96 7.35 -0.48
C ALA A 185 -1.90 5.93 -1.06
N LEU A 186 -2.80 5.05 -0.62
CA LEU A 186 -2.95 3.70 -1.17
C LEU A 186 -3.36 3.72 -2.64
N ASP A 187 -4.26 4.62 -3.06
CA ASP A 187 -4.66 4.73 -4.47
C ASP A 187 -3.46 5.10 -5.36
N ALA A 188 -2.65 6.07 -4.93
CA ALA A 188 -1.42 6.45 -5.64
C ALA A 188 -0.41 5.29 -5.73
N LYS A 189 -0.22 4.53 -4.63
CA LYS A 189 0.64 3.33 -4.63
C LYS A 189 0.08 2.27 -5.57
N MET A 190 -1.24 2.09 -5.61
CA MET A 190 -1.90 1.11 -6.46
C MET A 190 -1.82 1.45 -7.95
N THR A 191 -1.87 2.73 -8.31
CA THR A 191 -1.57 3.19 -9.67
C THR A 191 -0.12 2.89 -10.04
N SER A 192 0.84 3.19 -9.17
CA SER A 192 2.25 2.90 -9.42
C SER A 192 2.51 1.40 -9.60
N LEU A 193 1.89 0.55 -8.78
CA LEU A 193 1.98 -0.91 -8.91
C LEU A 193 1.34 -1.42 -10.20
N SER A 194 0.21 -0.83 -10.63
CA SER A 194 -0.42 -1.17 -11.90
C SER A 194 0.52 -0.94 -13.09
N THR A 195 1.14 0.25 -13.15
CA THR A 195 2.08 0.59 -14.22
C THR A 195 3.30 -0.31 -14.22
N GLU A 196 3.84 -0.61 -13.04
CA GLU A 196 4.99 -1.51 -12.93
C GLU A 196 4.63 -2.95 -13.31
N ALA A 197 3.45 -3.45 -12.93
CA ALA A 197 2.96 -4.77 -13.34
C ALA A 197 2.83 -4.88 -14.86
N GLU A 198 2.25 -3.87 -15.52
CA GLU A 198 2.11 -3.84 -16.97
C GLU A 198 3.48 -3.83 -17.68
N ARG A 199 4.43 -3.04 -17.17
CA ARG A 199 5.80 -3.00 -17.68
C ARG A 199 6.49 -4.36 -17.52
N LEU A 200 6.40 -4.97 -16.33
CA LEU A 200 7.05 -6.25 -16.05
C LEU A 200 6.44 -7.40 -16.86
N ALA A 201 5.12 -7.40 -17.07
CA ALA A 201 4.45 -8.39 -17.91
C ALA A 201 4.90 -8.31 -19.39
N GLN A 202 5.23 -7.12 -19.89
CA GLN A 202 5.79 -6.96 -21.23
C GLN A 202 7.25 -7.42 -21.32
N VAL A 203 8.06 -7.13 -20.30
CA VAL A 203 9.49 -7.47 -20.28
C VAL A 203 9.71 -8.96 -19.96
N HIS A 204 8.83 -9.58 -19.17
CA HIS A 204 8.90 -10.97 -18.74
C HIS A 204 7.62 -11.74 -19.07
N PRO A 205 7.39 -12.09 -20.34
CA PRO A 205 6.17 -12.78 -20.77
C PRO A 205 5.95 -14.13 -20.08
N ASP A 206 7.03 -14.81 -19.68
CA ASP A 206 7.03 -16.08 -18.95
C ASP A 206 6.40 -15.97 -17.55
N ARG A 207 6.38 -14.76 -16.97
CA ARG A 207 5.84 -14.47 -15.63
C ARG A 207 4.63 -13.55 -15.65
N ALA A 208 4.19 -13.14 -16.84
CA ALA A 208 3.11 -12.18 -17.02
C ALA A 208 1.81 -12.61 -16.32
N ASP A 209 1.47 -13.90 -16.41
CA ASP A 209 0.26 -14.45 -15.79
C ASP A 209 0.30 -14.33 -14.26
N ALA A 210 1.44 -14.68 -13.64
CA ALA A 210 1.61 -14.57 -12.19
C ALA A 210 1.57 -13.12 -11.70
N ILE A 211 2.25 -12.21 -12.41
CA ILE A 211 2.26 -10.78 -12.11
C ILE A 211 0.84 -10.20 -12.21
N THR A 212 0.13 -10.55 -13.30
CA THR A 212 -1.24 -10.07 -13.56
C THR A 212 -2.22 -10.61 -12.54
N ALA A 213 -2.11 -11.90 -12.18
CA ALA A 213 -2.96 -12.51 -11.17
C ALA A 213 -2.80 -11.81 -9.80
N LYS A 214 -1.56 -11.59 -9.36
CA LYS A 214 -1.26 -10.90 -8.09
C LYS A 214 -1.75 -9.45 -8.10
N MET A 215 -1.59 -8.77 -9.23
CA MET A 215 -2.10 -7.42 -9.41
C MET A 215 -3.64 -7.34 -9.36
N ASN A 216 -4.33 -8.32 -9.94
CA ASN A 216 -5.79 -8.40 -9.90
C ASN A 216 -6.31 -8.67 -8.48
N GLU A 217 -5.66 -9.55 -7.71
CA GLU A 217 -5.99 -9.75 -6.30
C GLU A 217 -5.93 -8.44 -5.51
N ALA A 218 -4.85 -7.67 -5.66
CA ALA A 218 -4.73 -6.37 -5.02
C ALA A 218 -5.80 -5.38 -5.49
N ARG A 219 -6.20 -5.41 -6.78
CA ARG A 219 -7.29 -4.56 -7.30
C ARG A 219 -8.64 -4.92 -6.68
N GLU A 220 -8.93 -6.20 -6.53
CA GLU A 220 -10.18 -6.68 -5.92
C GLU A 220 -10.27 -6.27 -4.45
N GLN A 221 -9.20 -6.49 -3.67
CA GLN A 221 -9.15 -6.09 -2.27
C GLN A 221 -9.22 -4.56 -2.13
N TRP A 222 -8.54 -3.81 -2.99
CA TRP A 222 -8.61 -2.35 -3.01
C TRP A 222 -10.02 -1.84 -3.32
N ALA A 223 -10.71 -2.43 -4.28
CA ALA A 223 -12.08 -2.07 -4.63
C ALA A 223 -13.08 -2.43 -3.52
N ALA A 224 -12.86 -3.55 -2.81
CA ALA A 224 -13.64 -3.89 -1.62
C ALA A 224 -13.43 -2.87 -0.49
N LEU A 225 -12.18 -2.50 -0.22
CA LEU A 225 -11.83 -1.53 0.81
C LEU A 225 -12.45 -0.15 0.54
N LYS A 226 -12.38 0.35 -0.70
CA LYS A 226 -13.01 1.61 -1.10
C LYS A 226 -14.52 1.61 -0.87
N ARG A 227 -15.21 0.52 -1.23
CA ARG A 227 -16.65 0.38 -0.97
C ARG A 227 -16.97 0.40 0.52
N LYS A 228 -16.16 -0.28 1.33
CA LYS A 228 -16.33 -0.34 2.79
C LYS A 228 -16.07 1.01 3.45
N ALA A 229 -15.05 1.74 2.99
CA ALA A 229 -14.77 3.09 3.45
C ALA A 229 -15.96 4.02 3.19
N GLN A 230 -16.48 4.02 1.95
CA GLN A 230 -17.65 4.81 1.60
C GLN A 230 -18.88 4.43 2.44
N ALA A 231 -19.16 3.13 2.60
CA ALA A 231 -20.27 2.67 3.42
C ALA A 231 -20.15 3.11 4.88
N ARG A 232 -18.93 3.13 5.44
CA ARG A 232 -18.68 3.62 6.80
C ARG A 232 -18.88 5.13 6.89
N LYS A 233 -18.42 5.91 5.92
CA LYS A 233 -18.69 7.36 5.84
C LYS A 233 -20.20 7.64 5.86
N ASP A 234 -20.94 6.99 4.97
CA ASP A 234 -22.39 7.13 4.88
C ASP A 234 -23.08 6.73 6.20
N GLY A 235 -22.59 5.68 6.86
CA GLY A 235 -23.08 5.25 8.17
C GLY A 235 -22.85 6.29 9.28
N LEU A 236 -21.66 6.89 9.34
CA LEU A 236 -21.33 7.94 10.29
C LEU A 236 -22.17 9.20 10.04
N ASP A 237 -22.33 9.60 8.78
CA ASP A 237 -23.13 10.75 8.40
C ASP A 237 -24.62 10.53 8.72
N ARG A 238 -25.13 9.31 8.55
CA ARG A 238 -26.49 8.95 8.99
C ARG A 238 -26.65 9.07 10.50
N SER A 239 -25.69 8.55 11.28
CA SER A 239 -25.71 8.62 12.75
C SER A 239 -25.70 10.08 13.23
N TYR A 240 -24.85 10.91 12.63
CA TYR A 240 -24.77 12.34 12.91
C TYR A 240 -26.10 13.05 12.63
N ASN A 241 -26.69 12.80 11.45
CA ASN A 241 -27.97 13.38 11.07
C ASN A 241 -29.12 12.93 11.98
N LEU A 242 -29.11 11.70 12.47
CA LEU A 242 -30.11 11.20 13.42
C LEU A 242 -30.12 12.03 14.72
N HIS A 243 -28.94 12.30 15.29
CA HIS A 243 -28.83 13.15 16.48
C HIS A 243 -29.34 14.58 16.22
N ARG A 244 -29.01 15.15 15.05
CA ARG A 244 -29.51 16.47 14.64
C ARG A 244 -31.04 16.50 14.50
N PHE A 245 -31.63 15.49 13.83
CA PHE A 245 -33.08 15.42 13.65
C PHE A 245 -33.81 15.21 14.97
N ARG A 246 -33.22 14.45 15.91
CA ARG A 246 -33.75 14.30 17.27
C ARG A 246 -33.86 15.65 17.98
N PHE A 247 -32.78 16.44 18.00
CA PHE A 247 -32.83 17.80 18.55
C PHE A 247 -33.95 18.64 17.93
N LEU A 248 -34.10 18.61 16.61
CA LEU A 248 -35.15 19.36 15.91
C LEU A 248 -36.57 18.88 16.25
N ALA A 249 -36.75 17.58 16.50
CA ALA A 249 -38.02 17.02 16.93
C ALA A 249 -38.35 17.44 18.36
N ASP A 250 -37.40 17.32 19.29
CA ASP A 250 -37.55 17.70 20.69
C ASP A 250 -37.86 19.22 20.81
N TYR A 251 -37.18 20.05 20.02
CA TYR A 251 -37.48 21.47 19.89
C TYR A 251 -38.93 21.76 19.45
N ARG A 252 -39.44 21.03 18.44
CA ARG A 252 -40.80 21.22 17.93
C ARG A 252 -41.85 20.77 18.94
N ASP A 253 -41.62 19.63 19.62
CA ASP A 253 -42.50 19.12 20.68
C ASP A 253 -42.65 20.16 21.79
N LEU A 254 -41.52 20.68 22.30
CA LEU A 254 -41.53 21.68 23.37
C LEU A 254 -42.20 22.98 22.94
N CYS A 255 -41.98 23.46 21.71
CA CYS A 255 -42.67 24.67 21.22
C CYS A 255 -44.19 24.46 21.10
N SER A 256 -44.64 23.31 20.60
CA SER A 256 -46.07 22.99 20.51
C SER A 256 -46.69 22.94 21.90
N TRP A 257 -46.06 22.20 22.82
CA TRP A 257 -46.53 22.07 24.19
C TRP A 257 -46.55 23.42 24.92
N ILE A 258 -45.56 24.30 24.72
CA ILE A 258 -45.58 25.67 25.26
C ILE A 258 -46.81 26.43 24.76
N ASN A 259 -47.09 26.38 23.45
CA ASN A 259 -48.23 27.09 22.88
C ASN A 259 -49.57 26.56 23.41
N ASP A 260 -49.70 25.24 23.53
CA ASP A 260 -50.90 24.60 24.09
C ASP A 260 -51.08 24.98 25.56
N MET A 261 -50.00 24.96 26.37
CA MET A 261 -50.04 25.36 27.77
C MET A 261 -50.37 26.86 27.94
N LYS A 262 -49.81 27.73 27.09
CA LYS A 262 -50.16 29.17 27.07
C LYS A 262 -51.65 29.37 26.77
N ALA A 263 -52.21 28.60 25.84
CA ALA A 263 -53.62 28.67 25.49
C ALA A 263 -54.51 28.23 26.66
N VAL A 264 -54.15 27.15 27.36
CA VAL A 264 -54.86 26.68 28.57
C VAL A 264 -54.84 27.74 29.68
N ILE A 265 -53.66 28.25 30.04
CA ILE A 265 -53.51 29.28 31.10
C ILE A 265 -54.29 30.57 30.78
N SER A 266 -54.44 30.89 29.50
CA SER A 266 -55.16 32.11 29.05
C SER A 266 -56.68 31.93 28.94
N ALA A 267 -57.18 30.70 28.85
CA ALA A 267 -58.58 30.42 28.51
C ALA A 267 -59.55 30.60 29.67
N ASP A 268 -59.07 30.44 30.91
CA ASP A 268 -59.90 30.54 32.09
C ASP A 268 -60.53 31.94 32.23
N GLU A 269 -61.80 32.00 32.63
CA GLU A 269 -62.46 33.24 33.03
C GLU A 269 -62.34 33.44 34.54
N LEU A 270 -62.40 34.69 35.01
CA LEU A 270 -62.33 34.98 36.45
C LEU A 270 -63.59 34.46 37.17
N ALA A 271 -63.40 33.84 38.33
CA ALA A 271 -64.48 33.32 39.15
C ALA A 271 -65.34 34.45 39.76
N LYS A 272 -66.61 34.11 40.03
CA LYS A 272 -67.62 35.02 40.62
C LYS A 272 -67.99 34.65 42.06
N ASP A 273 -67.35 33.63 42.60
CA ASP A 273 -67.51 33.16 43.97
C ASP A 273 -66.17 32.60 44.48
N VAL A 274 -66.10 32.40 45.79
CA VAL A 274 -64.89 31.91 46.47
C VAL A 274 -64.52 30.51 45.97
N ALA A 275 -65.50 29.61 45.83
CA ALA A 275 -65.25 28.23 45.43
C ALA A 275 -64.66 28.12 44.01
N GLY A 276 -65.15 28.93 43.07
CA GLY A 276 -64.58 29.01 41.73
C GLY A 276 -63.17 29.60 41.74
N ALA A 277 -62.89 30.58 42.60
CA ALA A 277 -61.55 31.15 42.73
C ALA A 277 -60.56 30.13 43.34
N GLU A 278 -60.99 29.31 44.30
CA GLU A 278 -60.19 28.23 44.89
C GLU A 278 -59.83 27.19 43.81
N ALA A 279 -60.83 26.78 43.01
CA ALA A 279 -60.63 25.83 41.92
C ALA A 279 -59.68 26.35 40.83
N LEU A 280 -59.77 27.63 40.47
CA LEU A 280 -58.84 28.26 39.51
C LEU A 280 -57.41 28.28 40.05
N LEU A 281 -57.20 28.61 41.33
CA LEU A 281 -55.88 28.58 41.95
C LEU A 281 -55.31 27.15 42.02
N GLU A 282 -56.14 26.17 42.35
CA GLU A 282 -55.74 24.76 42.38
C GLU A 282 -55.29 24.28 40.98
N SER A 283 -56.12 24.50 39.95
CA SER A 283 -55.79 24.15 38.57
C SER A 283 -54.54 24.89 38.06
N HIS A 284 -54.39 26.16 38.42
CA HIS A 284 -53.20 26.93 38.07
C HIS A 284 -51.92 26.36 38.70
N GLN A 285 -52.01 25.80 39.91
CA GLN A 285 -50.91 25.13 40.57
C GLN A 285 -50.61 23.74 39.96
N GLU A 286 -51.62 23.05 39.43
CA GLU A 286 -51.39 21.84 38.62
C GLU A 286 -50.57 22.15 37.36
N HIS A 287 -50.91 23.23 36.64
CA HIS A 287 -50.13 23.67 35.47
C HIS A 287 -48.67 23.98 35.83
N ARG A 288 -48.41 24.52 37.04
CA ARG A 288 -47.05 24.73 37.52
C ARG A 288 -46.28 23.41 37.64
N GLY A 289 -46.93 22.38 38.17
CA GLY A 289 -46.39 21.03 38.29
C GLY A 289 -46.07 20.42 36.92
N GLU A 290 -46.94 20.62 35.92
CA GLU A 290 -46.67 20.19 34.54
C GLU A 290 -45.46 20.90 33.92
N ILE A 291 -45.32 22.21 34.16
CA ILE A 291 -44.16 22.99 33.70
C ILE A 291 -42.88 22.47 34.35
N ASP A 292 -42.88 22.24 35.65
CA ASP A 292 -41.73 21.69 36.38
C ASP A 292 -41.35 20.29 35.88
N ALA A 293 -42.33 19.44 35.59
CA ALA A 293 -42.08 18.10 35.09
C ALA A 293 -41.40 18.08 33.70
N ARG A 294 -41.50 19.17 32.93
CA ARG A 294 -40.86 19.32 31.61
C ARG A 294 -39.47 19.97 31.67
N GLU A 295 -39.01 20.41 32.83
CA GLU A 295 -37.71 21.11 32.98
C GLU A 295 -36.55 20.28 32.43
N ASP A 296 -36.54 18.97 32.71
CA ASP A 296 -35.53 18.05 32.21
C ASP A 296 -35.50 17.98 30.68
N SER A 297 -36.68 18.00 30.02
CA SER A 297 -36.76 18.00 28.56
C SER A 297 -36.21 19.29 27.94
N PHE A 298 -36.45 20.44 28.58
CA PHE A 298 -35.85 21.71 28.17
C PHE A 298 -34.33 21.68 28.31
N MET A 299 -33.80 21.20 29.45
CA MET A 299 -32.36 21.08 29.67
C MET A 299 -31.71 20.15 28.65
N GLN A 300 -32.26 18.96 28.43
CA GLN A 300 -31.73 18.00 27.46
C GLN A 300 -31.72 18.54 26.04
N THR A 301 -32.79 19.24 25.62
CA THR A 301 -32.86 19.87 24.29
C THR A 301 -31.84 20.99 24.17
N ALA A 302 -31.67 21.80 25.21
CA ALA A 302 -30.69 22.88 25.24
C ALA A 302 -29.25 22.34 25.17
N GLU A 303 -28.93 21.29 25.94
CA GLU A 303 -27.63 20.62 25.87
C GLU A 303 -27.35 20.00 24.51
N ALA A 304 -28.35 19.33 23.91
CA ALA A 304 -28.21 18.74 22.58
C ALA A 304 -27.95 19.81 21.51
N GLY A 305 -28.65 20.95 21.58
CA GLY A 305 -28.42 22.08 20.69
C GLY A 305 -27.07 22.76 20.93
N GLN A 306 -26.64 22.90 22.19
CA GLN A 306 -25.35 23.51 22.50
C GLN A 306 -24.20 22.66 21.97
N LYS A 307 -24.29 21.33 22.09
CA LYS A 307 -23.33 20.40 21.46
C LYS A 307 -23.25 20.63 19.95
N LEU A 308 -24.40 20.73 19.27
CA LEU A 308 -24.44 21.06 17.84
C LEU A 308 -23.79 22.44 17.50
N LEU A 309 -23.81 23.42 18.42
CA LEU A 309 -23.20 24.73 18.21
C LEU A 309 -21.69 24.75 18.45
N ASP A 310 -21.22 24.12 19.52
CA ASP A 310 -19.79 24.04 19.87
C ASP A 310 -18.98 23.39 18.74
N GLU A 311 -19.66 22.60 17.91
CA GLU A 311 -19.12 21.89 16.77
C GLU A 311 -18.98 22.75 15.50
N GLY A 312 -19.62 23.92 15.42
CA GLY A 312 -19.47 24.83 14.28
C GLY A 312 -20.09 24.32 12.98
N ILE A 313 -21.26 23.69 13.07
CA ILE A 313 -21.98 23.12 11.93
C ILE A 313 -22.42 24.20 10.93
N GLU A 314 -22.64 23.84 9.67
CA GLU A 314 -23.13 24.79 8.66
C GLU A 314 -24.47 25.43 9.07
N GLN A 315 -25.34 24.66 9.73
CA GLN A 315 -26.61 25.13 10.26
C GLN A 315 -26.51 25.71 11.69
N SER A 316 -25.32 26.14 12.14
CA SER A 316 -25.12 26.67 13.49
C SER A 316 -26.03 27.86 13.75
N ASN A 317 -26.30 28.67 12.73
CA ASN A 317 -27.24 29.78 12.84
C ASN A 317 -28.66 29.29 13.11
N GLU A 318 -29.13 28.27 12.38
CA GLU A 318 -30.46 27.69 12.61
C GLU A 318 -30.59 27.09 14.02
N VAL A 319 -29.59 26.35 14.48
CA VAL A 319 -29.61 25.75 15.83
C VAL A 319 -29.61 26.84 16.91
N ARG A 320 -28.81 27.90 16.73
CA ARG A 320 -28.74 29.03 17.67
C ARG A 320 -30.06 29.78 17.73
N ASP A 321 -30.67 30.04 16.58
CA ASP A 321 -31.96 30.72 16.50
C ASP A 321 -33.05 29.90 17.20
N LYS A 322 -33.07 28.58 16.99
CA LYS A 322 -34.01 27.67 17.66
C LYS A 322 -33.79 27.60 19.17
N LEU A 323 -32.54 27.52 19.65
CA LEU A 323 -32.25 27.55 21.08
C LEU A 323 -32.70 28.86 21.73
N THR A 324 -32.41 29.98 21.06
CA THR A 324 -32.81 31.31 21.54
C THR A 324 -34.32 31.44 21.59
N HIS A 325 -35.01 31.01 20.53
CA HIS A 325 -36.46 31.00 20.46
C HIS A 325 -37.07 30.12 21.55
N LEU A 326 -36.58 28.90 21.75
CA LEU A 326 -37.08 28.00 22.78
C LEU A 326 -36.94 28.60 24.19
N ALA A 327 -35.79 29.24 24.47
CA ALA A 327 -35.56 29.92 25.74
C ALA A 327 -36.52 31.11 25.94
N GLN A 328 -36.77 31.89 24.90
CA GLN A 328 -37.73 33.01 24.92
C GLN A 328 -39.16 32.52 25.14
N GLU A 329 -39.58 31.47 24.44
CA GLU A 329 -40.91 30.89 24.57
C GLU A 329 -41.15 30.33 25.98
N LYS A 330 -40.16 29.64 26.55
CA LYS A 330 -40.20 29.17 27.95
C LYS A 330 -40.31 30.33 28.94
N ALA A 331 -39.51 31.40 28.77
CA ALA A 331 -39.59 32.57 29.63
C ALA A 331 -40.95 33.27 29.53
N SER A 332 -41.51 33.36 28.33
CA SER A 332 -42.84 33.92 28.09
C SER A 332 -43.95 33.07 28.73
N LEU A 333 -43.86 31.74 28.69
CA LEU A 333 -44.79 30.85 29.40
C LEU A 333 -44.74 31.08 30.92
N LEU A 334 -43.55 31.12 31.51
CA LEU A 334 -43.39 31.38 32.94
C LEU A 334 -43.92 32.75 33.36
N SER A 335 -43.70 33.78 32.54
CA SER A 335 -44.24 35.12 32.78
C SER A 335 -45.77 35.15 32.71
N LEU A 336 -46.37 34.46 31.73
CA LEU A 336 -47.81 34.37 31.60
C LEU A 336 -48.44 33.65 32.79
N TRP A 337 -47.81 32.54 33.21
CA TRP A 337 -48.23 31.82 34.40
C TRP A 337 -48.21 32.73 35.63
N GLU A 338 -47.12 33.46 35.86
CA GLU A 338 -46.99 34.37 37.02
C GLU A 338 -47.99 35.53 36.99
N GLU A 339 -48.24 36.14 35.82
CA GLU A 339 -49.27 37.18 35.67
C GLU A 339 -50.66 36.64 36.03
N ARG A 340 -50.95 35.42 35.59
CA ARG A 340 -52.24 34.78 35.85
C ARG A 340 -52.41 34.38 37.31
N ARG A 341 -51.35 33.93 37.97
CA ARG A 341 -51.32 33.67 39.42
C ARG A 341 -51.75 34.90 40.21
N ILE A 342 -51.14 36.05 39.93
CA ILE A 342 -51.44 37.32 40.60
C ILE A 342 -52.92 37.69 40.39
N LEU A 343 -53.46 37.51 39.19
CA LEU A 343 -54.87 37.79 38.90
C LEU A 343 -55.82 36.88 39.69
N TYR A 344 -55.50 35.58 39.82
CA TYR A 344 -56.32 34.65 40.60
C TYR A 344 -56.23 34.88 42.10
N GLU A 345 -55.05 35.21 42.63
CA GLU A 345 -54.87 35.61 44.03
C GLU A 345 -55.69 36.87 44.34
N GLN A 346 -55.65 37.89 43.46
CA GLN A 346 -56.47 39.10 43.60
C GLN A 346 -57.96 38.81 43.48
N CYS A 347 -58.36 37.91 42.59
CA CYS A 347 -59.76 37.49 42.44
C CYS A 347 -60.26 36.79 43.71
N MET A 348 -59.46 35.89 44.28
CA MET A 348 -59.73 35.23 45.55
C MET A 348 -59.93 36.25 46.67
N ASP A 349 -58.98 37.18 46.84
CA ASP A 349 -59.08 38.22 47.85
C ASP A 349 -60.36 39.05 47.67
N LEU A 350 -60.70 39.43 46.44
CA LEU A 350 -61.93 40.16 46.17
C LEU A 350 -63.18 39.39 46.62
N GLN A 351 -63.26 38.08 46.34
CA GLN A 351 -64.42 37.25 46.74
C GLN A 351 -64.44 36.92 48.24
N LEU A 352 -63.32 37.01 48.94
CA LEU A 352 -63.25 36.81 50.40
C LEU A 352 -63.63 38.07 51.18
N PHE A 353 -63.37 39.26 50.63
CA PHE A 353 -63.55 40.54 51.32
C PHE A 353 -64.77 41.37 50.87
N TYR A 354 -65.47 40.97 49.79
CA TYR A 354 -66.75 41.54 49.33
C TYR A 354 -67.83 40.47 49.28
#